data_AF-A0A1A8D7P8-F1
#
_entry.id   AF-A0A1A8D7P8-F1
#
_cell.length_a   1.000
_cell.length_b   1.000
_cell.length_c   1.000
_cell.angle_alpha   90.00
_cell.angle_beta   90.00
_cell.angle_gamma   90.00
#
_symmetry.space_group_name_H-M   'P 1'
#
loop_
_entity.id
_entity.type
_entity.pdbx_description
1 polymer ?
#
loop_
_entity_poly.entity_id
_entity_poly.type
_entity_poly.pdbx_seq_one_letter_code
_entity_poly.pdbx_strand_id
1 'polypeptide(L)'
;MVRPAKTSSKCTVDMAKDLAGPRFSIFRAKKMKGWWPLVRLKSTEDFEREEKEREEAKKKGRNKKKSKDKRSKLRQEDIQYTDSLGNTFLLMGKVEAELQLVALEQAEANPVGRGRKEPEPLDKPNRPTTSFNWFVNPMKTFIFLIWKNYKKYIIALFILAILTLFLVLIFYTLPGQISSLIVNG
;
A
#
# COMPACT_ATOMS: atom_id res chain seq x y z
N MET A 1 17.66 23.79 14.78
CA MET A 1 16.62 22.85 14.31
C MET A 1 17.25 21.49 14.03
N VAL A 2 16.51 20.37 14.14
CA VAL A 2 17.04 19.04 13.81
C VAL A 2 17.29 18.94 12.31
N ARG A 3 18.47 18.41 11.92
CA ARG A 3 18.83 18.24 10.52
C ARG A 3 17.88 17.23 9.84
N PRO A 4 17.40 17.50 8.61
CA PRO A 4 16.58 16.54 7.89
C PRO A 4 17.33 15.25 7.53
N ALA A 5 16.58 14.16 7.40
CA ALA A 5 17.07 12.96 6.76
C ALA A 5 17.02 13.13 5.23
N LYS A 6 18.04 12.63 4.52
CA LYS A 6 18.09 12.69 3.05
C LYS A 6 17.10 11.75 2.36
N THR A 7 16.67 10.68 3.04
CA THR A 7 15.75 9.67 2.51
C THR A 7 14.68 9.34 3.54
N SER A 8 13.51 8.93 3.07
CA SER A 8 12.40 8.51 3.93
C SER A 8 12.76 7.30 4.81
N SER A 9 13.64 6.41 4.33
CA SER A 9 14.13 5.26 5.09
C SER A 9 14.95 5.64 6.32
N LYS A 10 15.77 6.69 6.22
CA LYS A 10 16.63 7.19 7.31
C LYS A 10 15.90 8.11 8.30
N CYS A 11 14.68 8.51 7.97
CA CYS A 11 13.84 9.30 8.86
C CYS A 11 13.25 8.38 9.94
N THR A 12 13.71 8.53 11.18
CA THR A 12 13.28 7.72 12.33
C THR A 12 12.67 8.60 13.42
N VAL A 13 12.02 7.95 14.38
CA VAL A 13 11.38 8.60 15.54
C VAL A 13 12.40 9.29 16.43
N ASP A 14 13.63 8.79 16.48
CA ASP A 14 14.72 9.38 17.27
C ASP A 14 15.01 10.82 16.88
N MET A 15 14.73 11.22 15.64
CA MET A 15 14.89 12.60 15.18
C MET A 15 13.89 13.57 15.82
N ALA A 16 12.78 13.06 16.38
CA ALA A 16 11.77 13.87 17.07
C ALA A 16 12.09 14.08 18.56
N LYS A 17 13.08 13.37 19.12
CA LYS A 17 13.50 13.57 20.51
C LYS A 17 14.07 14.98 20.70
N ASP A 18 13.85 15.58 21.86
CA ASP A 18 14.27 16.97 22.12
C ASP A 18 15.79 17.18 21.95
N LEU A 19 16.57 16.18 22.35
CA LEU A 19 18.03 16.14 22.23
C LEU A 19 18.52 15.50 20.93
N ALA A 20 17.67 15.38 19.91
CA ALA A 20 18.06 14.80 18.63
C ALA A 20 19.19 15.64 17.98
N GLY A 21 20.30 14.96 17.69
CA GLY A 21 21.42 15.48 16.93
C GLY A 21 21.54 14.78 15.58
N PRO A 22 22.26 15.35 14.60
CA PRO A 22 22.89 16.68 14.58
C PRO A 22 21.87 17.80 14.33
N ARG A 23 22.05 18.95 14.99
CA ARG A 23 21.25 20.16 14.75
C ARG A 23 21.93 21.05 13.73
N PHE A 24 21.15 21.83 12.99
CA PHE A 24 21.67 22.84 12.06
C PHE A 24 21.02 24.20 12.32
N SER A 25 21.69 25.26 11.86
CA SER A 25 21.20 26.64 11.87
C SER A 25 20.68 27.01 10.48
N ILE A 26 19.44 27.50 10.40
CA ILE A 26 18.81 27.96 9.15
C ILE A 26 19.48 29.21 8.58
N PHE A 27 20.15 29.99 9.43
CA PHE A 27 20.93 31.15 9.00
C PHE A 27 22.22 30.76 8.28
N ARG A 28 22.80 29.60 8.63
CA ARG A 28 24.02 29.08 7.97
C ARG A 28 23.68 28.36 6.65
N ALA A 29 22.50 27.77 6.54
CA ALA A 29 22.02 27.08 5.36
C ALA A 29 20.65 27.63 4.94
N LYS A 30 20.65 28.61 4.03
CA LYS A 30 19.44 29.30 3.57
C LYS A 30 18.45 28.38 2.84
N LYS A 31 18.87 27.23 2.33
CA LYS A 31 18.00 26.24 1.68
C LYS A 31 18.24 24.86 2.27
N MET A 32 17.16 24.11 2.47
CA MET A 32 17.21 22.75 2.98
C MET A 32 16.03 21.94 2.49
N LYS A 33 16.28 20.70 2.10
CA LYS A 33 15.26 19.74 1.71
C LYS A 33 15.52 18.42 2.42
N GLY A 34 14.45 17.78 2.88
CA GLY A 34 14.51 16.40 3.32
C GLY A 34 13.34 15.99 4.19
N TRP A 35 13.55 14.93 4.96
CA TRP A 35 12.50 14.20 5.66
C TRP A 35 12.52 14.44 7.16
N TRP A 36 11.35 14.71 7.73
CA TRP A 36 11.10 14.78 9.18
C TRP A 36 10.02 13.80 9.63
N PRO A 37 10.16 13.22 10.83
CA PRO A 37 9.11 12.41 11.42
C PRO A 37 7.95 13.31 11.89
N LEU A 38 6.72 12.86 11.64
CA LEU A 38 5.54 13.47 12.22
C LEU A 38 5.11 12.64 13.43
N VAL A 39 5.21 13.20 14.62
CA VAL A 39 4.87 12.53 15.87
C VAL A 39 3.63 13.13 16.51
N ARG A 40 2.87 12.29 17.22
CA ARG A 40 1.69 12.69 18.00
C ARG A 40 1.80 12.09 19.40
N LEU A 41 1.33 12.82 20.41
CA LEU A 41 1.19 12.28 21.76
C LEU A 41 0.19 11.11 21.77
N LYS A 42 0.56 10.01 22.44
CA LYS A 42 -0.31 8.85 22.60
C LYS A 42 -1.49 9.21 23.49
N SER A 43 -2.71 8.98 22.99
CA SER A 43 -3.93 9.28 23.72
C SER A 43 -4.39 8.11 24.58
N THR A 44 -5.27 8.36 25.55
CA THR A 44 -5.91 7.32 26.40
C THR A 44 -6.59 6.24 25.56
N GLU A 45 -7.31 6.64 24.52
CA GLU A 45 -7.96 5.74 23.57
C GLU A 45 -6.99 4.79 22.87
N ASP A 46 -5.76 5.25 22.59
CA ASP A 46 -4.73 4.42 21.98
C ASP A 46 -4.22 3.35 22.94
N PHE A 47 -4.14 3.66 24.24
CA PHE A 47 -3.80 2.68 25.28
C PHE A 47 -4.91 1.62 25.41
N GLU A 48 -6.17 2.04 25.52
CA GLU A 48 -7.30 1.12 25.60
C GLU A 48 -7.41 0.20 24.37
N ARG A 49 -7.16 0.74 23.17
CA ARG A 49 -7.17 -0.04 21.94
C ARG A 49 -6.07 -1.09 21.95
N GLU A 50 -4.87 -0.74 22.39
CA GLU A 50 -3.75 -1.67 22.49
C GLU A 50 -4.04 -2.79 23.51
N GLU A 51 -4.68 -2.49 24.63
CA GLU A 51 -5.11 -3.47 25.61
C GLU A 51 -6.19 -4.42 25.07
N LYS A 52 -7.23 -3.86 24.41
CA LYS A 52 -8.26 -4.66 23.73
C LYS A 52 -7.66 -5.61 22.70
N GLU A 53 -6.70 -5.13 21.91
CA GLU A 53 -5.99 -5.97 20.94
C GLU A 53 -5.17 -7.08 21.60
N ARG A 54 -4.51 -6.80 22.74
CA ARG A 54 -3.77 -7.81 23.52
C ARG A 54 -4.70 -8.86 24.12
N GLU A 55 -5.85 -8.45 24.66
CA GLU A 55 -6.86 -9.37 25.18
C GLU A 55 -7.45 -10.25 24.08
N GLU A 56 -7.82 -9.66 22.94
CA GLU A 56 -8.33 -10.41 21.80
C GLU A 56 -7.30 -11.40 21.26
N ALA A 57 -6.01 -11.05 21.27
CA ALA A 57 -4.93 -11.95 20.87
C ALA A 57 -4.77 -13.12 21.85
N LYS A 58 -4.99 -12.91 23.15
CA LYS A 58 -5.03 -13.99 24.15
C LYS A 58 -6.24 -14.90 23.94
N LYS A 59 -7.41 -14.32 23.62
CA LYS A 59 -8.68 -15.07 23.41
C LYS A 59 -8.68 -15.84 22.09
N LYS A 60 -8.12 -15.28 21.01
CA LYS A 60 -7.98 -15.93 19.70
C LYS A 60 -6.65 -16.69 19.67
N GLY A 61 -6.64 -17.95 20.12
CA GLY A 61 -5.48 -18.84 19.98
C GLY A 61 -4.87 -18.79 18.56
N ARG A 62 -3.56 -19.11 18.45
CA ARG A 62 -2.57 -18.88 17.34
C ARG A 62 -3.02 -19.03 15.86
N ASN A 63 -4.24 -19.41 15.54
CA ASN A 63 -4.70 -19.80 14.19
C ASN A 63 -5.32 -18.70 13.31
N LYS A 64 -5.35 -17.42 13.71
CA LYS A 64 -5.78 -16.34 12.80
C LYS A 64 -4.57 -15.58 12.26
N LYS A 65 -4.11 -15.95 11.07
CA LYS A 65 -3.10 -15.21 10.29
C LYS A 65 -3.71 -13.87 9.85
N LYS A 66 -3.73 -12.88 10.77
CA LYS A 66 -4.06 -11.48 10.41
C LYS A 66 -3.09 -11.07 9.30
N SER A 67 -3.63 -10.47 8.23
CA SER A 67 -2.82 -9.82 7.20
C SER A 67 -1.86 -8.87 7.92
N LYS A 68 -0.57 -9.23 7.98
CA LYS A 68 0.44 -8.41 8.65
C LYS A 68 0.66 -7.18 7.79
N ASP A 69 0.01 -6.08 8.16
CA ASP A 69 0.29 -4.78 7.58
C ASP A 69 1.80 -4.50 7.67
N LYS A 70 2.34 -3.76 6.70
CA LYS A 70 3.78 -3.45 6.67
C LYS A 70 4.24 -2.80 7.99
N ARG A 71 3.34 -2.06 8.66
CA ARG A 71 3.58 -1.39 9.95
C ARG A 71 3.82 -2.38 11.10
N SER A 72 3.18 -3.55 11.11
CA SER A 72 3.39 -4.56 12.16
C SER A 72 4.71 -5.32 12.03
N LYS A 73 5.50 -5.06 10.98
CA LYS A 73 6.85 -5.61 10.80
C LYS A 73 7.94 -4.66 11.31
N LEU A 74 7.62 -3.40 11.61
CA LEU A 74 8.58 -2.46 12.19
C LEU A 74 8.79 -2.76 13.67
N ARG A 75 9.99 -2.47 14.16
CA ARG A 75 10.33 -2.60 15.58
C ARG A 75 9.62 -1.50 16.36
N GLN A 76 9.24 -1.78 17.60
CA GLN A 76 8.49 -0.85 18.44
C GLN A 76 9.24 0.48 18.66
N GLU A 77 10.56 0.39 18.78
CA GLU A 77 11.52 1.49 18.86
C GLU A 77 11.49 2.44 17.64
N ASP A 78 11.14 1.92 16.46
CA ASP A 78 10.96 2.74 15.24
C ASP A 78 9.56 3.38 15.15
N ILE A 79 8.68 3.12 16.12
CA ILE A 79 7.26 3.56 16.10
C ILE A 79 6.96 4.49 17.28
N GLN A 80 7.53 4.24 18.45
CA GLN A 80 7.24 4.98 19.68
C GLN A 80 8.52 5.40 20.38
N TYR A 81 8.51 6.59 20.96
CA TYR A 81 9.53 7.00 21.93
C TYR A 81 8.87 7.59 23.17
N THR A 82 9.56 7.46 24.29
CA THR A 82 9.20 8.09 25.55
C THR A 82 10.12 9.28 25.76
N ASP A 83 9.53 10.40 26.15
CA ASP A 83 10.26 11.61 26.52
C ASP A 83 10.73 11.55 27.98
N SER A 84 11.62 12.47 28.36
CA SER A 84 12.11 12.70 29.72
C SER A 84 11.00 12.90 30.76
N LEU A 85 9.86 13.45 30.33
CA LEU A 85 8.66 13.68 31.15
C LEU A 85 7.73 12.45 31.25
N GLY A 86 8.11 11.29 30.70
CA GLY A 86 7.29 10.08 30.73
C GLY A 86 6.16 10.04 29.68
N ASN A 87 6.02 11.08 28.86
CA ASN A 87 5.06 11.13 27.76
C ASN A 87 5.50 10.21 26.62
N THR A 88 4.57 9.43 26.07
CA THR A 88 4.82 8.55 24.91
C THR A 88 4.31 9.18 23.63
N PHE A 89 5.18 9.22 22.62
CA PHE A 89 4.88 9.78 21.30
C PHE A 89 4.91 8.68 20.25
N LEU A 90 3.95 8.74 19.33
CA LEU A 90 3.77 7.81 18.22
C LEU A 90 4.15 8.45 16.89
N LEU A 91 4.90 7.74 16.07
CA LEU A 91 5.17 8.14 14.69
C LEU A 91 3.94 7.93 13.81
N MET A 92 3.33 9.02 13.36
CA MET A 92 2.16 8.96 12.49
C MET A 92 2.56 8.86 11.01
N GLY A 93 3.62 9.57 10.63
CA GLY A 93 4.07 9.61 9.24
C GLY A 93 5.44 10.24 9.09
N LYS A 94 5.86 10.41 7.84
CA LYS A 94 7.10 11.07 7.46
C LYS A 94 6.74 12.12 6.43
N VAL A 95 7.26 13.33 6.60
CA VAL A 95 7.00 14.46 5.70
C VAL A 95 8.29 14.86 5.03
N GLU A 96 8.27 14.95 3.71
CA GLU A 96 9.31 15.64 2.95
C GLU A 96 8.94 17.12 2.87
N ALA A 97 9.86 17.97 3.29
CA ALA A 97 9.69 19.42 3.24
C ALA A 97 10.94 20.09 2.70
N GLU A 98 10.73 21.21 2.01
CA GLU A 98 11.77 22.13 1.57
C GLU A 98 11.54 23.47 2.27
N LEU A 99 12.57 23.97 2.96
CA LEU A 99 12.55 25.24 3.66
C LEU A 99 13.59 26.15 3.02
N GLN A 100 13.17 27.35 2.64
CA GLN A 100 14.01 28.36 2.03
C GLN A 100 13.87 29.68 2.80
N LEU A 101 14.99 30.21 3.29
CA LEU A 101 15.09 31.51 3.93
C LEU A 101 15.31 32.58 2.86
N VAL A 102 14.31 33.44 2.69
CA VAL A 102 14.23 34.48 1.65
C VAL A 102 14.12 35.85 2.32
N ALA A 103 14.65 36.90 1.69
CA ALA A 103 14.45 38.27 2.15
C ALA A 103 13.00 38.72 1.89
N LEU A 104 12.50 39.70 2.64
CA LEU A 104 11.10 40.13 2.54
C LEU A 104 10.69 40.55 1.11
N GLU A 105 11.51 41.35 0.43
CA GLU A 105 11.26 41.82 -0.95
C GLU A 105 11.07 40.66 -1.94
N GLN A 106 11.90 39.62 -1.82
CA GLN A 106 11.85 38.44 -2.68
C GLN A 106 10.63 37.56 -2.37
N ALA A 107 10.20 37.51 -1.11
CA ALA A 107 9.00 36.78 -0.70
C ALA A 107 7.70 37.47 -1.15
N GLU A 108 7.71 38.81 -1.24
CA GLU A 108 6.59 39.59 -1.77
C GLU A 108 6.48 39.49 -3.30
N ALA A 109 7.63 39.54 -4.00
CA ALA A 109 7.66 39.40 -5.46
C ALA A 109 7.19 38.01 -5.94
N ASN A 110 7.55 36.95 -5.22
CA ASN A 110 7.16 35.57 -5.50
C ASN A 110 6.53 34.92 -4.26
N PRO A 111 5.24 35.17 -3.98
CA PRO A 111 4.56 34.58 -2.83
C PRO A 111 4.42 33.07 -3.00
N VAL A 112 4.61 32.29 -1.94
CA VAL A 112 4.45 30.82 -2.01
C VAL A 112 3.05 30.44 -2.50
N GLY A 113 3.00 29.56 -3.51
CA GLY A 113 1.76 29.06 -4.06
C GLY A 113 0.97 28.27 -3.00
N ARG A 114 -0.35 28.49 -2.90
CA ARG A 114 -1.19 27.65 -2.02
C ARG A 114 -1.42 26.29 -2.67
N GLY A 115 -0.67 25.30 -2.22
CA GLY A 115 -0.81 23.90 -2.65
C GLY A 115 -0.28 23.67 -4.07
N ARG A 116 -1.15 23.75 -5.07
CA ARG A 116 -0.80 23.45 -6.49
C ARG A 116 -0.91 24.65 -7.43
N LYS A 117 -1.01 25.86 -6.86
CA LYS A 117 -0.97 27.10 -7.64
C LYS A 117 0.49 27.48 -7.86
N GLU A 118 0.80 28.07 -9.00
CA GLU A 118 2.08 28.78 -9.23
C GLU A 118 2.27 29.87 -8.15
N PRO A 119 3.49 30.25 -7.74
CA PRO A 119 4.81 30.07 -8.38
C PRO A 119 5.63 28.83 -7.97
N GLU A 120 5.14 27.96 -7.08
CA GLU A 120 5.81 26.69 -6.71
C GLU A 120 4.79 25.57 -6.44
N PRO A 121 4.21 24.96 -7.47
CA PRO A 121 3.17 23.95 -7.29
C PRO A 121 3.74 22.63 -6.75
N LEU A 122 3.12 22.07 -5.71
CA LEU A 122 3.46 20.73 -5.23
C LEU A 122 3.14 19.66 -6.29
N ASP A 123 4.03 18.68 -6.42
CA ASP A 123 3.83 17.52 -7.27
C ASP A 123 2.54 16.76 -6.92
N LYS A 124 1.94 16.13 -7.94
CA LYS A 124 0.77 15.27 -7.74
C LYS A 124 1.21 14.04 -6.92
N PRO A 125 0.43 13.61 -5.92
CA PRO A 125 0.76 12.42 -5.15
C PRO A 125 0.78 11.19 -6.07
N ASN A 126 1.69 10.25 -5.81
CA ASN A 126 1.76 8.98 -6.52
C ASN A 126 0.55 8.10 -6.18
N ARG A 127 -0.57 8.34 -6.88
CA ARG A 127 -1.81 7.57 -6.76
C ARG A 127 -1.83 6.55 -7.91
N PRO A 128 -2.02 5.25 -7.64
CA PRO A 128 -2.27 4.29 -8.71
C PRO A 128 -3.52 4.74 -9.48
N THR A 129 -3.38 4.86 -10.80
CA THR A 129 -4.32 5.58 -11.69
C THR A 129 -5.70 4.94 -11.79
N THR A 130 -5.86 3.70 -11.35
CA THR A 130 -7.14 2.97 -11.49
C THR A 130 -7.31 1.98 -10.34
N SER A 131 -8.13 2.32 -9.35
CA SER A 131 -8.54 1.37 -8.32
C SER A 131 -9.59 0.41 -8.88
N PHE A 132 -9.18 -0.52 -9.75
CA PHE A 132 -10.00 -1.66 -10.18
C PHE A 132 -10.36 -2.61 -9.02
N ASN A 133 -9.92 -2.32 -7.79
CA ASN A 133 -10.26 -3.10 -6.59
C ASN A 133 -11.77 -3.25 -6.38
N TRP A 134 -12.59 -2.28 -6.76
CA TRP A 134 -14.05 -2.41 -6.70
C TRP A 134 -14.59 -3.53 -7.59
N PHE A 135 -13.97 -3.82 -8.74
CA PHE A 135 -14.41 -4.89 -9.65
C PHE A 135 -13.63 -6.20 -9.41
N VAL A 136 -12.32 -6.09 -9.15
CA VAL A 136 -11.43 -7.22 -8.93
C VAL A 136 -11.71 -7.92 -7.59
N ASN A 137 -12.11 -7.22 -6.53
CA ASN A 137 -12.51 -7.88 -5.28
C ASN A 137 -13.74 -8.77 -5.43
N PRO A 138 -14.88 -8.28 -5.96
CA PRO A 138 -16.06 -9.12 -6.16
C PRO A 138 -15.74 -10.28 -7.13
N MET A 139 -15.04 -10.02 -8.23
CA MET A 139 -14.59 -11.08 -9.15
C MET A 139 -13.74 -12.15 -8.45
N LYS A 140 -12.78 -11.76 -7.60
CA LYS A 140 -11.97 -12.71 -6.81
C LYS A 140 -12.81 -13.54 -5.86
N THR A 141 -13.81 -12.93 -5.20
CA THR A 141 -14.74 -13.67 -4.33
C THR A 141 -15.63 -14.62 -5.12
N PHE A 142 -16.14 -14.21 -6.29
CA PHE A 142 -16.95 -15.07 -7.16
C PHE A 142 -16.14 -16.25 -7.68
N ILE A 143 -14.93 -16.00 -8.20
CA ILE A 143 -14.04 -17.09 -8.67
C ILE A 143 -13.71 -18.05 -7.53
N PHE A 144 -13.40 -17.56 -6.33
CA PHE A 144 -13.13 -18.43 -5.18
C PHE A 144 -14.36 -19.26 -4.78
N LEU A 145 -15.55 -18.67 -4.79
CA LEU A 145 -16.81 -19.36 -4.48
C LEU A 145 -17.14 -20.43 -5.55
N ILE A 146 -17.01 -20.07 -6.82
CA ILE A 146 -17.28 -20.93 -7.98
C ILE A 146 -16.27 -22.07 -8.02
N TRP A 147 -14.97 -21.81 -7.85
CA TRP A 147 -13.95 -22.88 -7.84
C TRP A 147 -14.09 -23.85 -6.68
N LYS A 148 -14.62 -23.42 -5.52
CA LYS A 148 -14.77 -24.32 -4.36
C LYS A 148 -15.80 -25.42 -4.58
N ASN A 149 -16.91 -25.10 -5.24
CA ASN A 149 -18.04 -26.03 -5.41
C ASN A 149 -18.18 -26.56 -6.84
N TYR A 150 -17.79 -25.79 -7.87
CA TYR A 150 -18.05 -26.11 -9.27
C TYR A 150 -16.87 -26.65 -10.07
N LYS A 151 -15.70 -26.87 -9.44
CA LYS A 151 -14.51 -27.38 -10.15
C LYS A 151 -14.80 -28.67 -10.94
N LYS A 152 -15.55 -29.62 -10.36
CA LYS A 152 -15.91 -30.88 -11.03
C LYS A 152 -16.90 -30.66 -12.19
N TYR A 153 -17.89 -29.80 -12.00
CA TYR A 153 -18.88 -29.49 -13.03
C TYR A 153 -18.27 -28.75 -14.23
N ILE A 154 -17.36 -27.80 -13.99
CA ILE A 154 -16.65 -27.08 -15.05
C ILE A 154 -15.78 -28.03 -15.88
N ILE A 155 -15.06 -28.95 -15.22
CA ILE A 155 -14.26 -29.98 -15.91
C ILE A 155 -15.17 -30.93 -16.71
N ALA A 156 -16.28 -31.40 -16.13
CA ALA A 156 -17.23 -32.28 -16.81
C ALA A 156 -17.87 -31.61 -18.04
N LEU A 157 -18.25 -30.33 -17.93
CA LEU A 157 -18.78 -29.55 -19.06
C LEU A 157 -17.74 -29.43 -20.18
N PHE A 158 -16.48 -29.16 -19.84
CA PHE A 158 -15.41 -29.04 -20.83
C PHE A 158 -15.16 -30.37 -21.58
N ILE A 159 -15.17 -31.49 -20.86
CA ILE A 159 -15.06 -32.82 -21.48
C ILE A 159 -16.26 -33.11 -22.38
N LEU A 160 -17.48 -32.78 -21.94
CA LEU A 160 -18.69 -32.97 -22.73
C LEU A 160 -18.69 -32.09 -24.01
N ALA A 161 -18.21 -30.86 -23.91
CA ALA A 161 -18.05 -29.96 -25.05
C ALA A 161 -17.02 -30.52 -26.08
N ILE A 162 -15.92 -31.09 -25.61
CA ILE A 162 -14.92 -31.73 -26.50
C ILE A 162 -15.52 -32.99 -27.16
N LEU A 163 -16.23 -33.84 -26.41
CA LEU A 163 -16.85 -35.06 -26.95
C LEU A 163 -17.92 -34.75 -28.00
N THR A 164 -18.76 -33.75 -27.72
CA THR A 164 -19.79 -33.30 -28.68
C THR A 164 -19.16 -32.72 -29.95
N LEU A 165 -18.11 -31.90 -29.81
CA LEU A 165 -17.35 -31.38 -30.96
C LEU A 165 -16.71 -32.51 -31.77
N PHE A 166 -16.16 -33.53 -31.11
CA PHE A 166 -15.57 -34.70 -31.76
C PHE A 166 -16.59 -35.52 -32.54
N LEU A 167 -17.77 -35.77 -31.97
CA LEU A 167 -18.86 -36.47 -32.67
C LEU A 167 -19.34 -35.69 -33.90
N VAL A 168 -19.52 -34.38 -33.79
CA VAL A 168 -19.90 -33.52 -34.93
C VAL A 168 -18.86 -33.62 -36.05
N LEU A 169 -17.58 -33.60 -35.70
CA LEU A 169 -16.50 -33.70 -36.68
C LEU A 169 -16.51 -35.07 -37.40
N ILE A 170 -16.72 -36.16 -36.66
CA ILE A 170 -16.83 -37.50 -37.25
C ILE A 170 -17.99 -37.56 -38.24
N PHE A 171 -19.20 -37.17 -37.84
CA PHE A 171 -20.36 -37.18 -38.74
C PHE A 171 -20.16 -36.31 -39.98
N TYR A 172 -19.44 -35.20 -39.84
CA TYR A 172 -19.09 -34.34 -40.96
C TYR A 172 -18.08 -34.99 -41.93
N THR A 173 -17.09 -35.74 -41.44
CA THR A 173 -16.03 -36.34 -42.29
C THR A 173 -16.40 -37.71 -42.87
N LEU A 174 -17.30 -38.47 -42.24
CA LEU A 174 -17.71 -39.81 -42.69
C LEU A 174 -18.22 -39.89 -44.14
N PRO A 175 -19.13 -39.02 -44.64
CA PRO A 175 -19.65 -39.16 -46.01
C PRO A 175 -18.56 -38.96 -47.08
N GLY A 176 -17.59 -38.06 -46.83
CA GLY A 176 -16.46 -37.84 -47.74
C GLY A 176 -15.52 -39.05 -47.82
N GLN A 177 -15.18 -39.64 -46.67
CA GLN A 177 -14.28 -40.80 -46.65
C GLN A 177 -14.93 -42.06 -47.25
N ILE A 178 -16.21 -42.30 -46.98
CA ILE A 178 -16.95 -43.43 -47.57
C ILE A 178 -16.99 -43.32 -49.10
N SER A 179 -17.24 -42.12 -49.63
CA SER A 179 -17.27 -41.91 -51.08
C SER A 179 -15.92 -42.20 -51.76
N SER A 180 -14.80 -41.83 -51.14
CA SER A 180 -13.46 -42.13 -51.69
C SER A 180 -13.09 -43.62 -51.65
N LEU A 181 -13.59 -44.38 -50.67
CA LEU A 181 -13.38 -45.82 -50.56
C LEU A 181 -14.23 -46.62 -51.55
N ILE A 182 -15.42 -46.12 -51.90
CA ILE A 182 -16.30 -46.74 -52.90
C ILE A 182 -15.83 -46.48 -54.33
N VAL A 183 -15.23 -45.31 -54.60
CA VAL A 183 -14.79 -44.93 -55.96
C VAL A 183 -13.42 -45.51 -56.33
N ASN A 184 -12.54 -45.74 -55.35
CA ASN A 184 -11.19 -46.27 -55.58
C ASN A 184 -11.02 -47.75 -55.21
N GLY A 185 -12.08 -48.40 -54.69
CA GLY A 185 -12.09 -49.80 -54.28
C GLY A 185 -12.64 -50.74 -55.34
#